data_AF-A0A1G8L038-F1
#
_entry.id   AF-A0A1G8L038-F1
#
_cell.length_a   1.000
_cell.length_b   1.000
_cell.length_c   1.000
_cell.angle_alpha   90.00
_cell.angle_beta   90.00
_cell.angle_gamma   90.00
#
_symmetry.space_group_name_H-M   'P 1'
#
loop_
_entity.id
_entity.type
_entity.pdbx_description
1 polymer ?
#
loop_
_entity_poly.entity_id
_entity_poly.type
_entity_poly.pdbx_seq_one_letter_code
_entity_poly.pdbx_strand_id
1 'polypeptide(L)' 'MIKIDDMQIPAERYEDVDRAREALQQDEVIVKDNEGSYWIVDNENFPKIEPYGYERVQPR' A
#
# COMPACT_ATOMS: atom_id res chain seq x y z
N MET A 1 -2.41 -3.26 8.41
CA MET A 1 -1.01 -3.06 8.86
C MET A 1 -0.13 -4.07 8.15
N ILE A 2 0.97 -3.61 7.57
CA ILE A 2 2.00 -4.45 6.96
C ILE A 2 3.07 -4.70 8.03
N LYS A 3 3.48 -5.96 8.21
CA LYS A 3 4.57 -6.35 9.13
C LYS A 3 5.69 -6.96 8.32
N ILE A 4 6.86 -6.33 8.37
CA ILE A 4 8.05 -6.74 7.60
C ILE A 4 9.25 -6.64 8.53
N ASP A 5 9.97 -7.75 8.71
CA ASP A 5 11.07 -7.86 9.67
C ASP A 5 10.64 -7.32 11.05
N ASP A 6 11.33 -6.30 11.58
CA ASP A 6 11.02 -5.60 12.84
C ASP A 6 10.16 -4.33 12.64
N MET A 7 9.72 -4.04 11.41
CA MET A 7 8.92 -2.87 11.07
C MET A 7 7.41 -3.16 11.08
N GLN A 8 6.64 -2.19 11.59
CA GLN A 8 5.18 -2.17 11.51
C GLN A 8 4.75 -0.91 10.78
N ILE A 9 4.24 -1.11 9.56
CA ILE A 9 3.81 -0.03 8.67
C ILE A 9 2.28 0.09 8.79
N PRO A 10 1.75 1.25 9.20
CA PRO A 10 0.33 1.55 9.10
C PRO A 10 -0.14 1.35 7.66
N ALA A 11 -1.18 0.55 7.48
CA ALA A 11 -1.68 0.22 6.16
C ALA A 11 -3.11 -0.29 6.26
N GLU A 12 -3.95 0.06 5.29
CA GLU A 12 -5.30 -0.49 5.14
C GLU A 12 -5.35 -1.42 3.93
N ARG A 13 -5.92 -2.63 4.09
CA ARG A 13 -5.96 -3.66 3.05
C ARG A 13 -7.30 -3.62 2.32
N TYR A 14 -7.25 -3.76 1.00
CA TYR A 14 -8.40 -3.87 0.13
C TYR A 14 -8.26 -5.06 -0.82
N GLU A 15 -9.38 -5.69 -1.13
CA GLU A 15 -9.47 -6.74 -2.16
C GLU A 15 -9.65 -6.17 -3.56
N ASP A 16 -10.04 -4.90 -3.65
CA ASP A 16 -10.40 -4.21 -4.89
C ASP A 16 -9.67 -2.84 -4.96
N VAL A 17 -9.05 -2.57 -6.10
CA VAL A 17 -8.30 -1.32 -6.35
C VAL A 17 -9.21 -0.11 -6.42
N ASP A 18 -10.45 -0.25 -6.90
CA ASP A 18 -11.39 0.84 -7.01
C ASP A 18 -11.87 1.27 -5.62
N ARG A 19 -12.09 0.32 -4.70
CA ARG A 19 -12.34 0.64 -3.29
C ARG A 19 -11.15 1.33 -2.63
N ALA A 20 -9.93 0.87 -2.92
CA ALA A 20 -8.72 1.52 -2.41
C ALA A 20 -8.59 2.96 -2.95
N ARG A 21 -9.00 3.22 -4.19
CA ARG A 21 -9.02 4.58 -4.78
C ARG A 21 -10.05 5.48 -4.13
N GLU A 22 -11.24 4.96 -3.82
CA GLU A 22 -12.29 5.73 -3.14
C GLU A 22 -11.89 6.12 -1.71
N ALA A 23 -11.11 5.27 -1.04
CA ALA A 23 -10.61 5.52 0.31
C ALA A 23 -9.28 6.29 0.36
N LEU A 24 -8.59 6.45 -0.79
CA LEU A 24 -7.27 7.07 -0.86
C LEU A 24 -7.33 8.54 -0.43
N GLN A 25 -6.59 8.86 0.62
CA GLN A 25 -6.47 10.23 1.12
C GLN A 25 -5.29 10.96 0.47
N GLN A 26 -5.23 12.27 0.73
CA GLN A 26 -4.09 13.07 0.31
C GLN A 26 -2.82 12.57 1.03
N ASP A 27 -1.71 12.49 0.29
CA ASP A 27 -0.40 11.99 0.76
C ASP A 27 -0.28 10.47 1.01
N GLU A 28 -1.31 9.70 0.65
CA GLU A 28 -1.28 8.24 0.64
C GLU A 28 -1.01 7.66 -0.77
N VAL A 29 -0.64 6.39 -0.81
CA VAL A 29 -0.43 5.64 -2.06
C VAL A 29 -1.03 4.26 -1.98
N ILE A 30 -1.57 3.82 -3.11
CA ILE A 30 -2.02 2.44 -3.28
C ILE A 30 -0.81 1.62 -3.74
N VAL A 31 -0.57 0.50 -3.05
CA VAL A 31 0.43 -0.48 -3.41
C VAL A 31 -0.22 -1.84 -3.60
N LYS A 32 0.39 -2.68 -4.42
CA LYS A 32 0.00 -4.07 -4.63
C LYS A 32 1.10 -4.97 -4.08
N ASP A 33 0.73 -5.96 -3.28
CA ASP A 33 1.68 -6.96 -2.79
C ASP A 33 1.88 -8.12 -3.78
N ASN A 34 2.84 -9.00 -3.49
CA ASN A 34 3.13 -10.19 -4.28
C ASN A 34 1.99 -11.22 -4.30
N GLU A 35 1.03 -11.12 -3.38
CA GLU A 35 -0.14 -12.00 -3.30
C GLU A 35 -1.34 -11.44 -4.08
N GLY A 36 -1.18 -10.25 -4.67
CA GLY A 36 -2.20 -9.59 -5.49
C GLY A 36 -3.21 -8.76 -4.70
N SER A 37 -3.00 -8.54 -3.39
CA SER A 37 -3.84 -7.66 -2.58
C SER A 37 -3.41 -6.21 -2.69
N TYR A 38 -4.36 -5.30 -2.52
CA TYR A 38 -4.11 -3.86 -2.54
C TYR A 38 -4.00 -3.33 -1.11
N TRP A 39 -3.10 -2.38 -0.92
CA TRP A 39 -2.90 -1.71 0.37
C TRP A 39 -2.78 -0.22 0.16
N ILE A 40 -3.37 0.55 1.07
CA ILE A 40 -3.11 1.99 1.19
C ILE A 40 -2.06 2.17 2.27
N VAL A 41 -1.00 2.90 1.95
CA VAL A 41 0.07 3.29 2.87
C VAL A 41 0.40 4.77 2.66
N ASP A 42 0.93 5.43 3.68
CA ASP A 42 1.48 6.77 3.50
C ASP A 42 2.59 6.77 2.44
N ASN A 43 2.68 7.83 1.63
CA ASN A 43 3.71 7.96 0.60
C ASN A 43 5.14 7.88 1.20
N GLU A 44 5.33 8.30 2.45
CA GLU A 44 6.62 8.17 3.17
C GLU A 44 6.99 6.72 3.55
N ASN A 45 5.99 5.83 3.61
CA ASN A 45 6.18 4.44 3.99
C ASN A 45 6.45 3.56 2.76
N PHE A 46 6.06 4.00 1.56
CA PHE A 46 6.29 3.24 0.33
C PHE A 46 7.76 2.84 0.10
N PRO A 47 8.77 3.72 0.22
CA PRO A 47 10.17 3.34 0.02
C PRO A 47 10.67 2.26 1.00
N LYS A 48 9.99 2.08 2.15
CA LYS A 48 10.33 1.06 3.15
C LYS A 48 9.83 -0.33 2.75
N ILE A 49 8.77 -0.40 1.92
CA ILE A 49 8.14 -1.66 1.51
C ILE A 49 8.41 -2.02 0.05
N GLU A 50 8.81 -1.05 -0.79
CA GLU A 50 9.18 -1.28 -2.20
C GLU A 50 10.25 -2.37 -2.38
N PRO A 51 11.34 -2.44 -1.57
CA PRO A 51 12.34 -3.52 -1.69
C PRO A 51 11.80 -4.93 -1.41
N TYR A 52 10.63 -5.03 -0.77
CA TYR A 52 9.98 -6.29 -0.43
C TYR A 52 8.97 -6.75 -1.50
N GLY A 53 8.93 -6.07 -2.66
CA GLY A 53 8.09 -6.42 -3.80
C GLY A 53 6.72 -5.77 -3.81
N TYR A 54 6.51 -4.72 -3.02
CA TYR A 54 5.29 -3.90 -3.11
C TYR A 54 5.40 -2.93 -4.28
N GLU A 55 4.44 -2.98 -5.19
CA GLU A 55 4.43 -2.15 -6.39
C GLU A 55 3.41 -1.01 -6.29
N ARG A 56 3.79 0.21 -6.67
CA ARG A 56 2.89 1.36 -6.65
C ARG A 56 1.84 1.26 -7.76
N VAL A 57 0.58 1.42 -7.40
CA VAL A 57 -0.54 1.47 -8.35
C VAL A 57 -0.86 2.94 -8.63
N GLN A 58 -0.82 3.35 -9.90
CA GLN A 58 -1.13 4.73 -10.25
C GLN A 58 -2.60 5.06 -9.95
N PRO A 59 -2.90 6.16 -9.23
CA PRO A 59 -4.25 6.72 -9.21
C PRO A 59 -4.58 7.25 -10.62
N ARG A 60 -5.84 7.10 -11.04
CA ARG A 60 -6.30 7.34 -12.41
C ARG A 60 -6.40 8.83 -12.76
#